data_AF-A0A433QNL3-F1
#
_entry.id   AF-A0A433QNL3-F1
#
_cell.length_a   1.000
_cell.length_b   1.000
_cell.length_c   1.000
_cell.angle_alpha   90.00
_cell.angle_beta   90.00
_cell.angle_gamma   90.00
#
_symmetry.space_group_name_H-M   'P 1'
#
loop_
_entity.id
_entity.type
_entity.pdbx_description
1 polymer ?
#
loop_
_entity_poly.entity_id
_entity_poly.type
_entity_poly.pdbx_seq_one_letter_code
_entity_poly.pdbx_strand_id
1 'polypeptide(L)'
;MLRDVTDEIIRDDKLFSNYGWTDLNTLVVRWGLGWGDDEKFDSLSARNYINVVTATRPQITAALGIGEDEYDEVARIAIQEMSSENDYRQHVTLYSRFGRKSLEN
;
A
#
# COMPACT_ATOMS: atom_id res chain seq x y z
N MET A 1 -7.34 1.67 -1.22
CA MET A 1 -6.41 2.76 -1.47
C MET A 1 -6.44 3.63 -0.22
N LEU A 2 -5.31 4.13 0.25
CA LEU A 2 -5.30 5.17 1.27
C LEU A 2 -5.80 6.48 0.64
N ARG A 3 -6.37 7.37 1.45
CA ARG A 3 -6.93 8.61 0.92
C ARG A 3 -5.77 9.41 0.32
N ASP A 4 -6.02 10.04 -0.83
CA ASP A 4 -5.06 10.93 -1.50
C ASP A 4 -3.78 10.24 -2.07
N VAL A 5 -3.74 8.90 -2.12
CA VAL A 5 -2.64 8.14 -2.73
C VAL A 5 -3.06 7.62 -4.10
N THR A 6 -2.35 8.02 -5.17
CA THR A 6 -2.54 7.46 -6.52
C THR A 6 -1.70 6.19 -6.68
N ASP A 7 -2.23 5.16 -7.35
CA ASP A 7 -1.53 3.90 -7.61
C ASP A 7 -1.07 3.72 -9.05
N GLU A 8 -1.10 4.81 -9.84
CA GLU A 8 -0.86 4.78 -11.29
C GLU A 8 0.49 4.16 -11.66
N ILE A 9 1.54 4.49 -10.90
CA ILE A 9 2.89 3.97 -11.14
C ILE A 9 3.01 2.48 -10.83
N ILE A 10 2.29 2.00 -9.82
CA ILE A 10 2.32 0.59 -9.41
C ILE A 10 1.44 -0.25 -10.35
N ARG A 11 0.44 0.37 -11.00
CA ARG A 11 -0.43 -0.22 -12.02
C ARG A 11 0.23 -0.29 -13.41
N ASP A 12 1.30 0.43 -13.68
CA ASP A 12 1.87 0.50 -15.03
C ASP A 12 2.57 -0.81 -15.47
N ASP A 13 1.91 -1.55 -16.37
CA ASP A 13 2.44 -2.78 -16.96
C ASP A 13 3.62 -2.53 -17.90
N LYS A 14 3.85 -1.27 -18.32
CA LYS A 14 5.00 -0.91 -19.16
C LYS A 14 6.31 -1.22 -18.49
N LEU A 15 6.39 -1.11 -17.16
CA LEU A 15 7.57 -1.49 -16.38
C LEU A 15 8.00 -2.93 -16.67
N PHE A 16 7.06 -3.84 -16.88
CA PHE A 16 7.35 -5.25 -17.13
C PHE A 16 7.64 -5.50 -18.61
N SER A 17 6.86 -4.88 -19.51
CA SER A 17 7.10 -5.02 -20.95
C SER A 17 8.47 -4.47 -21.38
N ASN A 18 8.92 -3.36 -20.79
CA ASN A 18 10.25 -2.79 -21.02
C ASN A 18 11.38 -3.74 -20.58
N TYR A 19 11.11 -4.63 -19.62
CA TYR A 19 12.05 -5.64 -19.12
C TYR A 19 11.92 -7.00 -19.84
N GLY A 20 11.21 -7.04 -20.97
CA GLY A 20 11.09 -8.20 -21.85
C GLY A 20 10.04 -9.22 -21.42
N TRP A 21 9.11 -8.84 -20.52
CA TRP A 21 7.98 -9.68 -20.19
C TRP A 21 6.85 -9.53 -21.21
N THR A 22 6.26 -10.65 -21.62
CA THR A 22 5.14 -10.73 -22.57
C THR A 22 3.98 -11.50 -21.96
N ASP A 23 2.81 -11.43 -22.59
CA ASP A 23 1.58 -12.11 -22.14
C ASP A 23 1.21 -11.79 -20.68
N LEU A 24 1.38 -10.53 -20.28
CA LEU A 24 1.12 -10.09 -18.92
C LEU A 24 -0.37 -10.18 -18.59
N ASN A 25 -0.68 -10.88 -17.51
CA ASN A 25 -1.97 -10.89 -16.86
C ASN A 25 -1.83 -10.23 -15.49
N THR A 26 -2.66 -9.24 -15.21
CA THR A 26 -2.63 -8.46 -13.97
C THR A 26 -3.88 -8.79 -13.15
N LEU A 27 -3.68 -9.38 -11.97
CA LEU A 27 -4.70 -9.55 -10.95
C LEU A 27 -4.64 -8.39 -9.96
N VAL A 28 -5.79 -7.76 -9.74
CA VAL A 28 -5.94 -6.67 -8.79
C VAL A 28 -6.66 -7.19 -7.56
N VAL A 29 -5.97 -7.21 -6.42
CA VAL A 29 -6.51 -7.72 -5.15
C VAL A 29 -6.55 -6.58 -4.15
N ARG A 30 -7.69 -6.40 -3.47
CA ARG A 30 -7.85 -5.41 -2.40
C ARG A 30 -7.70 -6.11 -1.07
N TRP A 31 -6.71 -5.71 -0.29
CA TRP A 31 -6.48 -6.18 1.08
C TRP A 31 -7.00 -5.14 2.06
N GLY A 32 -8.06 -5.48 2.79
CA GLY A 32 -8.59 -4.63 3.85
C GLY A 32 -7.55 -4.38 4.94
N LEU A 33 -7.55 -3.17 5.48
CA LEU A 33 -6.75 -2.82 6.65
C LEU A 33 -7.72 -2.57 7.81
N GLY A 34 -7.85 -3.55 8.70
CA GLY A 34 -8.74 -3.47 9.86
C GLY A 34 -10.21 -3.75 9.58
N TRP A 35 -10.55 -4.26 8.38
CA TRP A 35 -11.89 -4.71 8.02
C TRP A 35 -11.84 -5.77 6.92
N GLY A 36 -12.85 -6.64 6.88
CA GLY A 36 -12.99 -7.70 5.89
C GLY A 36 -13.61 -8.95 6.51
N ASP A 37 -13.61 -10.04 5.75
CA ASP A 37 -14.23 -11.31 6.18
C ASP A 37 -13.29 -12.14 7.09
N ASP A 38 -11.99 -11.87 7.06
CA ASP A 38 -10.97 -12.55 7.89
C ASP A 38 -10.43 -11.57 8.94
N GLU A 39 -11.16 -11.48 10.05
CA GLU A 39 -10.85 -10.59 11.18
C GLU A 39 -9.39 -10.72 11.67
N LYS A 40 -8.83 -11.93 11.65
CA LYS A 40 -7.46 -12.18 12.09
C LYS A 40 -6.46 -11.57 11.11
N PHE A 41 -6.65 -11.82 9.81
CA PHE A 41 -5.80 -11.24 8.79
C PHE A 41 -5.89 -9.72 8.79
N ASP A 42 -7.10 -9.17 8.87
CA ASP A 42 -7.35 -7.74 8.77
C ASP A 42 -6.84 -6.96 9.99
N SER A 43 -6.92 -7.54 11.18
CA SER A 43 -6.30 -6.98 12.39
C SER A 43 -4.78 -6.97 12.30
N LEU A 44 -4.18 -8.06 11.80
CA LEU A 44 -2.73 -8.15 11.60
C LEU A 44 -2.24 -7.19 10.52
N SER A 45 -3.00 -7.04 9.43
CA SER A 45 -2.65 -6.12 8.34
C SER A 45 -2.66 -4.67 8.81
N ALA A 46 -3.69 -4.26 9.56
CA ALA A 46 -3.75 -2.94 10.18
C ALA A 46 -2.56 -2.68 11.12
N ARG A 47 -2.28 -3.62 12.03
CA ARG A 47 -1.15 -3.49 12.97
C ARG A 47 0.20 -3.37 12.25
N ASN A 48 0.41 -4.13 11.18
CA ASN A 48 1.63 -4.04 10.40
C ASN A 48 1.79 -2.66 9.76
N TYR A 49 0.72 -2.08 9.20
CA TYR A 49 0.78 -0.74 8.63
C TYR A 49 1.02 0.35 9.68
N ILE A 50 0.39 0.24 10.85
CA ILE A 50 0.65 1.16 11.98
C ILE A 50 2.13 1.12 12.39
N ASN A 51 2.73 -0.07 12.42
CA ASN A 51 4.16 -0.21 12.73
C ASN A 51 5.05 0.44 11.65
N VAL A 52 4.70 0.29 10.37
CA VAL A 52 5.44 0.92 9.26
C VAL A 52 5.35 2.44 9.35
N VAL A 53 4.17 3.00 9.59
CA VAL A 53 3.99 4.46 9.80
C VAL A 53 4.89 4.90 10.95
N THR A 54 4.77 4.28 12.12
CA THR A 54 5.57 4.68 13.29
C THR A 54 7.09 4.58 13.04
N ALA A 55 7.55 3.53 12.36
CA ALA A 55 8.98 3.30 12.11
C ALA A 55 9.57 4.22 11.02
N THR A 56 8.76 4.68 10.07
CA THR A 56 9.22 5.50 8.94
C THR A 56 9.25 6.99 9.24
N ARG A 57 8.74 7.43 10.40
CA ARG A 57 8.70 8.84 10.82
C ARG A 57 10.01 9.59 10.54
N PRO A 58 11.20 9.16 11.00
CA PRO A 58 12.43 9.95 10.82
C PRO A 58 12.83 10.08 9.35
N GLN A 59 12.51 9.09 8.53
CA GLN A 59 12.86 9.07 7.11
C GLN A 59 11.93 9.99 6.31
N ILE A 60 10.63 9.97 6.63
CA ILE A 60 9.62 10.79 5.96
C ILE A 60 9.81 12.27 6.33
N THR A 61 10.00 12.59 7.62
CA THR A 61 10.20 13.98 8.08
C THR A 61 11.44 14.59 7.42
N ALA A 62 12.54 13.85 7.37
CA ALA A 62 13.77 14.28 6.70
C ALA A 62 13.59 14.43 5.18
N ALA A 63 12.93 13.47 4.51
CA ALA A 63 12.77 13.49 3.06
C ALA A 63 11.84 14.60 2.57
N LEU A 64 10.77 14.89 3.32
CA LEU A 64 9.78 15.90 2.96
C LEU A 64 10.09 17.29 3.56
N GLY A 65 11.04 17.38 4.50
CA GLY A 65 11.35 18.63 5.19
C GLY A 65 10.22 19.12 6.10
N ILE A 66 9.36 18.21 6.56
CA ILE A 66 8.23 18.52 7.44
C ILE A 66 8.62 18.36 8.92
N GLY A 67 7.92 19.06 9.79
CA GLY A 67 8.08 18.94 11.24
C GLY A 67 7.56 17.62 11.79
N GLU A 68 8.02 17.23 12.97
CA GLU A 68 7.51 16.03 13.67
C GLU A 68 6.02 16.18 13.99
N ASP A 69 5.58 17.36 14.42
CA ASP A 69 4.16 17.62 14.74
C ASP A 69 3.24 17.43 13.52
N GLU A 70 3.70 17.82 12.33
CA GLU A 70 2.96 17.66 11.09
C GLU A 70 2.84 16.18 10.70
N TYR A 71 3.93 15.43 10.83
CA TYR A 71 3.90 13.98 10.62
C TYR A 71 2.96 13.29 11.61
N ASP A 72 3.01 13.69 12.88
CA ASP A 72 2.25 13.06 13.95
C ASP A 72 0.76 13.23 13.78
N GLU A 73 0.32 14.41 13.30
CA GLU A 73 -1.09 14.64 13.02
C GLU A 73 -1.59 13.76 11.86
N VAL A 74 -0.83 13.66 10.76
CA VAL A 74 -1.19 12.80 9.63
C VAL A 74 -1.16 11.33 10.03
N ALA A 75 -0.15 10.91 10.78
CA ALA A 75 -0.03 9.54 11.28
C ALA A 75 -1.18 9.19 12.23
N ARG A 76 -1.59 10.10 13.10
CA ARG A 76 -2.73 9.92 14.01
C ARG A 76 -4.02 9.66 13.23
N ILE A 77 -4.29 10.45 12.18
CA ILE A 77 -5.47 10.26 11.33
C ILE A 77 -5.43 8.89 10.66
N ALA A 78 -4.30 8.53 10.03
CA ALA A 78 -4.16 7.22 9.37
C ALA A 78 -4.33 6.04 10.34
N ILE A 79 -3.76 6.13 11.55
CA ILE A 79 -3.90 5.12 12.59
C ILE A 79 -5.37 5.02 13.03
N GLN A 80 -6.06 6.15 13.23
CA GLN A 80 -7.46 6.16 13.62
C GLN A 80 -8.34 5.48 12.57
N GLU A 81 -8.13 5.78 11.29
CA GLU A 81 -8.84 5.12 10.18
C GLU A 81 -8.61 3.59 10.19
N MET A 82 -7.39 3.13 10.43
CA MET A 82 -7.08 1.69 10.49
C MET A 82 -7.57 0.98 11.75
N SER A 83 -7.81 1.70 12.84
CA SER A 83 -8.07 1.12 14.17
C SER A 83 -9.54 1.19 14.60
N SER A 84 -10.37 1.94 13.88
CA SER A 84 -11.77 2.17 14.24
C SER A 84 -12.70 1.89 13.06
N GLU A 85 -13.87 1.36 13.37
CA GLU A 85 -14.92 1.16 12.38
C GLU A 85 -15.34 2.51 11.83
N ASN A 86 -15.25 2.69 10.52
CA ASN A 86 -15.56 3.94 9.86
C ASN A 86 -16.05 3.67 8.43
N ASP A 87 -16.70 4.67 7.82
CA ASP A 87 -17.26 4.55 6.46
C ASP A 87 -16.16 4.38 5.38
N TYR A 88 -14.95 4.84 5.69
CA TYR A 88 -13.80 4.75 4.82
C TYR A 88 -13.15 3.37 4.90
N ARG A 89 -13.48 2.50 3.96
CA ARG A 89 -12.95 1.13 3.87
C ARG A 89 -11.52 1.12 3.29
N GLN A 90 -10.53 1.57 4.08
CA GLN A 90 -9.12 1.65 3.65
C GLN A 90 -8.56 0.28 3.25
N HIS A 91 -7.80 0.23 2.17
CA HIS A 91 -7.21 -1.03 1.71
C HIS A 91 -5.90 -0.80 0.98
N VAL A 92 -5.09 -1.84 0.92
CA VAL A 92 -3.92 -1.92 0.05
C VAL A 92 -4.35 -2.61 -1.23
N THR A 93 -4.07 -2.00 -2.37
CA THR A 93 -4.28 -2.64 -3.66
C THR A 93 -3.00 -3.35 -4.05
N LEU A 94 -3.06 -4.68 -4.18
CA LEU A 94 -1.99 -5.47 -4.74
C LEU A 94 -2.22 -5.69 -6.22
N TYR A 95 -1.18 -5.42 -7.00
CA TYR A 95 -1.11 -5.71 -8.42
C TYR A 95 -0.21 -6.91 -8.63
N SER A 96 -0.80 -8.10 -8.65
CA SER A 96 -0.06 -9.34 -8.92
C SER A 96 -0.02 -9.60 -10.41
N ARG A 97 1.17 -9.82 -10.95
CA ARG A 97 1.38 -9.94 -12.40
C ARG A 97 2.03 -11.26 -12.74
N PHE A 98 1.50 -11.90 -13.77
CA PHE A 98 2.00 -13.16 -14.30
C PHE A 98 2.22 -12.99 -15.79
N GLY A 99 3.33 -13.48 -16.30
CA GLY A 99 3.65 -13.40 -17.71
C GLY A 99 4.78 -14.34 -18.06
N ARG A 100 5.31 -14.17 -19.27
CA ARG A 100 6.43 -14.96 -19.77
C ARG A 100 7.62 -14.04 -19.98
N LYS A 101 8.81 -14.54 -19.68
CA LYS A 101 10.06 -13.91 -20.09
C LYS A 101 10.88 -14.95 -20.84
N SER A 102 11.38 -14.59 -22.02
CA SER A 102 12.26 -15.48 -22.76
C SER A 102 13.51 -15.74 -21.93
N LEU A 103 13.90 -17.00 -21.80
CA LEU A 103 15.22 -17.34 -21.31
C LEU A 103 16.18 -17.02 -22.48
N GLU A 104 17.08 -16.07 -22.28
CA GLU A 104 18.18 -15.86 -23.22
C GLU A 104 19.03 -17.14 -23.23
N ASN A 105 19.13 -17.79 -24.39
CA ASN A 105 20.02 -18.93 -24.63
C ASN A 105 21.40 -18.44 -25.05
#